data_AF-A0A9X8QS15-F1
#
_entry.id   AF-A0A9X8QS15-F1
#
_cell.length_a   1.000
_cell.length_b   1.000
_cell.length_c   1.000
_cell.angle_alpha   90.00
_cell.angle_beta   90.00
_cell.angle_gamma   90.00
#
_symmetry.space_group_name_H-M   'P 1'
#
loop_
_entity.id
_entity.type
_entity.pdbx_description
1 polymer ?
#
loop_
_entity_poly.entity_id
_entity_poly.type
_entity_poly.pdbx_seq_one_letter_code
_entity_poly.pdbx_strand_id
1 'polypeptide(L)'
;MFLSAPPEVTARRVASLGTLVSALEMLSQTRKFEDGELLSGQLANMRPKFAKRFPRLTRALSSKKAAVALYGVQAGASAATLIWGHKRAVRTTGSAVLAVTGAAGRLHTPFGGDGADQLQQVVNVVLASTGTFKDGEKARDVAMRALALETTISYVASGVVKLVSPVWLSGEAFSGVIRTHNYGDPRLFQLVHKYPLLGKLITWGTVAAEVGFPLVFVLPKPAARAWLGSMSLFHLGIGQFMGLNRFVLAFGATHPAILYVLDQSEGRAALTGRTAAAVTSAPAAA
;
A
#
# COMPACT_ATOMS: atom_id res chain seq x y z
N MET A 1 3.08 -11.03 19.15
CA MET A 1 1.71 -11.34 18.67
C MET A 1 1.56 -11.35 17.13
N PHE A 2 2.52 -10.84 16.34
CA PHE A 2 2.42 -10.77 14.87
C PHE A 2 3.10 -11.92 14.10
N LEU A 3 4.02 -12.67 14.71
CA LEU A 3 4.88 -13.63 14.00
C LEU A 3 4.28 -15.03 13.81
N SER A 4 3.15 -15.35 14.46
CA SER A 4 2.51 -16.68 14.40
C SER A 4 1.19 -16.69 13.61
N ALA A 5 0.74 -15.52 13.14
CA ALA A 5 -0.51 -15.41 12.41
C ALA A 5 -0.31 -15.71 10.92
N PRO A 6 -1.34 -16.26 10.23
CA PRO A 6 -1.30 -16.42 8.78
C PRO A 6 -0.95 -15.09 8.08
N PRO A 7 -0.19 -15.11 6.98
CA PRO A 7 0.32 -13.89 6.33
C PRO A 7 -0.81 -12.93 5.91
N GLU A 8 -1.96 -13.45 5.49
CA GLU A 8 -3.14 -12.68 5.14
C GLU A 8 -3.84 -12.03 6.34
N VAL A 9 -3.63 -12.53 7.56
CA VAL A 9 -4.11 -11.91 8.80
C VAL A 9 -3.16 -10.78 9.21
N THR A 10 -1.85 -11.01 9.11
CA THR A 10 -0.84 -9.97 9.37
C THR A 10 -0.98 -8.80 8.39
N ALA A 11 -1.06 -9.07 7.08
CA ALA A 11 -1.29 -8.05 6.06
C ALA A 11 -2.54 -7.21 6.36
N ARG A 12 -3.65 -7.88 6.73
CA ARG A 12 -4.92 -7.22 7.08
C ARG A 12 -4.77 -6.33 8.31
N ARG A 13 -4.09 -6.78 9.36
CA ARG A 13 -3.88 -5.99 10.58
C ARG A 13 -3.09 -4.72 10.30
N VAL A 14 -2.00 -4.82 9.54
CA VAL A 14 -1.18 -3.66 9.17
C VAL A 14 -1.98 -2.68 8.30
N ALA A 15 -2.72 -3.20 7.31
CA ALA A 15 -3.62 -2.40 6.48
C ALA A 15 -4.73 -1.69 7.29
N SER A 16 -5.34 -2.40 8.24
CA SER A 16 -6.36 -1.84 9.13
C SER A 16 -5.76 -0.80 10.07
N LEU A 17 -4.53 -0.97 10.54
CA LEU A 17 -3.84 0.05 11.33
C LEU A 17 -3.62 1.32 10.50
N GLY A 18 -3.16 1.19 9.25
CA GLY A 18 -3.00 2.33 8.33
C GLY A 18 -4.31 3.07 8.07
N THR A 19 -5.36 2.31 7.78
CA THR A 19 -6.69 2.88 7.54
C THR A 19 -7.27 3.54 8.80
N LEU A 20 -7.03 2.97 9.99
CA LEU A 20 -7.46 3.55 11.26
C LEU A 20 -6.76 4.88 11.53
N VAL A 21 -5.43 4.94 11.39
CA VAL A 21 -4.66 6.17 11.59
C VAL A 21 -5.14 7.27 10.64
N SER A 22 -5.31 6.93 9.35
CA SER A 22 -5.82 7.87 8.35
C SER A 22 -7.24 8.35 8.68
N ALA A 23 -8.14 7.45 9.07
CA ALA A 23 -9.51 7.82 9.44
C ALA A 23 -9.55 8.72 10.67
N LEU A 24 -8.73 8.45 11.70
CA LEU A 24 -8.63 9.28 12.89
C LEU A 24 -8.03 10.66 12.59
N GLU A 25 -7.03 10.73 11.71
CA GLU A 25 -6.47 11.99 11.22
C GLU A 25 -7.53 12.85 10.48
N MET A 26 -8.36 12.21 9.66
CA MET A 26 -9.47 12.90 8.98
C MET A 26 -10.55 13.37 9.97
N LEU A 27 -10.87 12.55 10.97
CA LEU A 27 -11.84 12.90 12.02
C LEU A 27 -11.33 13.99 12.97
N SER A 28 -10.02 14.13 13.18
CA SER A 28 -9.47 15.24 13.97
C SER A 28 -9.53 16.57 13.22
N GLN A 29 -9.62 16.53 11.88
CA GLN A 29 -9.61 17.69 10.99
C GLN A 29 -10.98 18.00 10.38
N THR A 30 -12.08 17.71 11.10
CA THR A 30 -13.45 17.82 10.58
C THR A 30 -13.83 19.19 10.01
N ARG A 31 -13.17 20.27 10.43
CA ARG A 31 -13.38 21.62 9.87
C ARG A 31 -13.04 21.69 8.38
N LYS A 32 -12.07 20.90 7.90
CA LYS A 32 -11.66 20.88 6.47
C LYS A 32 -12.74 20.34 5.52
N PHE A 33 -13.81 19.74 6.05
CA PHE A 33 -14.96 19.26 5.27
C PHE A 33 -16.07 20.32 5.13
N GLU A 34 -15.89 21.51 5.68
CA GLU A 34 -16.86 22.62 5.54
C GLU A 34 -16.86 23.16 4.11
N ASP A 35 -18.00 23.71 3.67
CA ASP A 35 -18.14 24.23 2.32
C ASP A 35 -17.14 25.39 2.11
N GLY A 36 -16.35 25.32 1.03
CA GLY A 36 -15.28 26.29 0.74
C GLY A 36 -13.89 25.88 1.23
N GLU A 37 -13.79 24.85 2.08
CA GLU A 37 -12.50 24.29 2.52
C GLU A 37 -11.94 23.26 1.53
N LEU A 38 -10.66 22.94 1.69
CA LEU A 38 -9.90 22.05 0.80
C LEU A 38 -10.50 20.65 0.62
N LEU A 39 -11.10 20.08 1.67
CA LEU A 39 -11.67 18.73 1.65
C LEU A 39 -13.21 18.74 1.55
N SER A 40 -13.82 19.88 1.19
CA SER A 40 -15.26 19.98 0.93
C SER A 40 -15.74 18.99 -0.13
N GLY A 41 -17.02 18.57 -0.05
CA GLY A 41 -17.56 17.55 -0.94
C GLY A 41 -17.65 17.99 -2.41
N GLN A 42 -16.77 17.47 -3.26
CA GLN A 42 -16.62 17.83 -4.68
C GLN A 42 -17.44 16.96 -5.64
N LEU A 43 -18.35 16.10 -5.15
CA LEU A 43 -19.11 15.16 -5.98
C LEU A 43 -19.87 15.83 -7.13
N ALA A 44 -20.43 17.03 -6.90
CA ALA A 44 -21.13 17.79 -7.93
C ALA A 44 -20.20 18.21 -9.09
N ASN A 45 -18.96 18.58 -8.77
CA ASN A 45 -17.95 18.99 -9.73
C ASN A 45 -17.36 17.78 -10.48
N MET A 46 -17.16 16.65 -9.80
CA MET A 46 -16.62 15.43 -10.40
C MET A 46 -17.64 14.66 -11.25
N ARG A 47 -18.94 14.78 -10.95
CA ARG A 47 -20.02 14.02 -11.58
C ARG A 47 -21.24 14.92 -11.88
N PRO A 48 -21.12 15.90 -12.79
CA PRO A 48 -22.16 16.89 -13.04
C PRO A 48 -23.47 16.28 -13.56
N LYS A 49 -23.40 15.23 -14.39
CA LYS A 49 -24.60 14.52 -14.88
C LYS A 49 -25.37 13.83 -13.74
N PHE A 50 -24.65 13.20 -12.81
CA PHE A 50 -25.25 12.56 -11.63
C PHE A 50 -25.86 13.61 -10.69
N ALA A 51 -25.14 14.71 -10.46
CA ALA A 51 -25.59 15.81 -9.62
C ALA A 51 -26.89 16.45 -10.13
N LYS A 52 -27.01 16.62 -11.44
CA LYS A 52 -28.24 17.11 -12.08
C LYS A 52 -29.40 16.12 -11.93
N ARG A 53 -29.15 14.81 -12.06
CA ARG A 53 -30.18 13.76 -11.95
C ARG A 53 -30.63 13.52 -10.51
N PHE A 54 -29.72 13.62 -9.55
CA PHE A 54 -29.98 13.33 -8.13
C PHE A 54 -29.44 14.44 -7.20
N PRO A 55 -30.03 15.64 -7.22
CA PRO A 55 -29.50 16.81 -6.50
C PRO A 55 -29.55 16.65 -4.98
N ARG A 56 -30.62 16.07 -4.43
CA ARG A 56 -30.76 15.83 -2.97
C ARG A 56 -29.74 14.82 -2.46
N LEU A 57 -29.54 13.72 -3.20
CA LEU A 57 -28.56 12.69 -2.86
C LEU A 57 -27.13 13.25 -2.94
N THR A 58 -26.83 14.02 -3.98
CA THR A 58 -25.51 14.65 -4.15
C THR A 58 -25.20 15.60 -2.99
N ARG A 59 -26.16 16.45 -2.59
CA ARG A 59 -25.99 17.33 -1.42
C ARG A 59 -25.78 16.54 -0.13
N ALA A 60 -26.52 15.46 0.07
CA ALA A 60 -26.35 14.61 1.24
C ALA A 60 -24.95 13.97 1.28
N LEU A 61 -24.49 13.40 0.16
CA LEU A 61 -23.19 12.74 0.03
C LEU A 61 -22.00 13.72 0.08
N SER A 62 -22.17 14.96 -0.38
CA SER A 62 -21.17 16.03 -0.28
C SER A 62 -21.14 16.69 1.10
N SER A 63 -22.07 16.39 2.01
CA SER A 63 -22.12 17.08 3.30
C SER A 63 -20.98 16.68 4.23
N LYS A 64 -20.54 17.62 5.08
CA LYS A 64 -19.64 17.35 6.22
C LYS A 64 -20.10 16.15 7.05
N LYS A 65 -21.40 16.04 7.32
CA LYS A 65 -21.97 14.91 8.10
C LYS A 65 -21.72 13.57 7.42
N ALA A 66 -21.84 13.50 6.10
CA ALA A 66 -21.54 12.28 5.34
C ALA A 66 -20.05 11.93 5.40
N ALA A 67 -19.16 12.92 5.29
CA ALA A 67 -17.71 12.72 5.45
C ALA A 67 -17.36 12.16 6.84
N VAL A 68 -17.86 12.80 7.90
CA VAL A 68 -17.63 12.36 9.29
C VAL A 68 -18.20 10.95 9.52
N ALA A 69 -19.41 10.66 9.03
CA ALA A 69 -19.98 9.32 9.12
C ALA A 69 -19.13 8.28 8.39
N LEU A 70 -18.64 8.60 7.19
CA LEU A 70 -17.79 7.73 6.38
C LEU A 70 -16.48 7.40 7.10
N TYR A 71 -15.76 8.41 7.58
CA TYR A 71 -14.51 8.19 8.32
C TYR A 71 -14.75 7.54 9.69
N GLY A 72 -15.89 7.80 10.34
CA GLY A 72 -16.31 7.10 11.56
C GLY A 72 -16.53 5.61 11.34
N VAL A 73 -17.22 5.23 10.26
CA VAL A 73 -17.40 3.83 9.85
C VAL A 73 -16.05 3.20 9.50
N GLN A 74 -15.16 3.90 8.80
CA GLN A 74 -13.81 3.42 8.51
C GLN A 74 -13.00 3.16 9.78
N ALA A 75 -13.01 4.08 10.73
CA ALA A 75 -12.31 3.94 11.99
C ALA A 75 -12.86 2.73 12.78
N GLY A 76 -14.18 2.62 12.91
CA GLY A 76 -14.83 1.50 13.60
C GLY A 76 -14.53 0.14 12.95
N ALA A 77 -14.68 0.04 11.63
CA ALA A 77 -14.39 -1.19 10.88
C ALA A 77 -12.90 -1.57 10.94
N SER A 78 -12.00 -0.58 10.88
CA SER A 78 -10.56 -0.80 10.99
C SER A 78 -10.16 -1.28 12.39
N ALA A 79 -10.67 -0.64 13.45
CA ALA A 79 -10.44 -1.06 14.82
C ALA A 79 -10.97 -2.48 15.07
N ALA A 80 -12.17 -2.79 14.59
CA ALA A 80 -12.75 -4.11 14.70
C ALA A 80 -11.91 -5.18 13.97
N THR A 81 -11.42 -4.85 12.78
CA THR A 81 -10.57 -5.75 11.98
C THR A 81 -9.18 -5.95 12.61
N LEU A 82 -8.63 -4.92 13.26
CA LEU A 82 -7.36 -5.01 13.97
C LEU A 82 -7.43 -5.99 15.16
N ILE A 83 -8.48 -5.87 15.98
CA ILE A 83 -8.70 -6.66 17.20
C ILE A 83 -9.18 -8.08 16.84
N TRP A 84 -10.24 -8.19 16.05
CA TRP A 84 -10.93 -9.45 15.76
C TRP A 84 -10.64 -10.02 14.37
N GLY A 85 -9.55 -9.60 13.73
CA GLY A 85 -9.16 -10.05 12.38
C GLY A 85 -8.90 -11.55 12.20
N HIS A 86 -8.93 -12.34 13.27
CA HIS A 86 -8.92 -13.80 13.22
C HIS A 86 -10.30 -14.40 12.87
N LYS A 87 -11.41 -13.70 13.16
CA LYS A 87 -12.77 -14.17 12.89
C LYS A 87 -13.12 -14.01 11.41
N ARG A 88 -13.58 -15.07 10.75
CA ARG A 88 -13.94 -15.07 9.32
C ARG A 88 -14.99 -14.01 8.94
N ALA A 89 -16.01 -13.83 9.79
CA ALA A 89 -17.04 -12.81 9.57
C ALA A 89 -16.45 -11.39 9.57
N VAL A 90 -15.63 -11.06 10.57
CA VAL A 90 -14.96 -9.74 10.67
C VAL A 90 -14.00 -9.53 9.49
N ARG A 91 -13.27 -10.57 9.07
CA ARG A 91 -12.38 -10.48 7.90
C ARG A 91 -13.12 -10.07 6.63
N THR A 92 -14.24 -10.72 6.34
CA THR A 92 -14.96 -10.53 5.08
C THR A 92 -15.75 -9.23 5.11
N THR A 93 -16.57 -9.05 6.14
CA THR A 93 -17.42 -7.86 6.30
C THR A 93 -16.58 -6.61 6.55
N GLY A 94 -15.55 -6.68 7.40
CA GLY A 94 -14.66 -5.56 7.68
C GLY A 94 -13.92 -5.10 6.42
N SER A 95 -13.30 -6.02 5.68
CA SER A 95 -12.60 -5.66 4.43
C SER A 95 -13.56 -5.10 3.37
N ALA A 96 -14.79 -5.63 3.27
CA ALA A 96 -15.80 -5.12 2.35
C ALA A 96 -16.26 -3.70 2.74
N VAL A 97 -16.51 -3.45 4.03
CA VAL A 97 -16.85 -2.10 4.53
C VAL A 97 -15.71 -1.13 4.25
N LEU A 98 -14.46 -1.51 4.49
CA LEU A 98 -13.30 -0.67 4.21
C LEU A 98 -13.13 -0.40 2.70
N ALA A 99 -13.36 -1.40 1.84
CA ALA A 99 -13.32 -1.22 0.40
C ALA A 99 -14.41 -0.27 -0.10
N VAL A 100 -15.65 -0.41 0.39
CA VAL A 100 -16.79 0.44 -0.01
C VAL A 100 -16.60 1.87 0.50
N THR A 101 -16.25 2.04 1.77
CA THR A 101 -16.04 3.37 2.36
C THR A 101 -14.84 4.08 1.75
N GLY A 102 -13.75 3.37 1.43
CA GLY A 102 -12.60 3.95 0.72
C GLY A 102 -12.95 4.43 -0.68
N ALA A 103 -13.75 3.65 -1.43
CA ALA A 103 -14.27 4.08 -2.73
C ALA A 103 -15.20 5.30 -2.60
N ALA A 104 -16.09 5.30 -1.60
CA ALA A 104 -16.98 6.43 -1.34
C ALA A 104 -16.20 7.70 -0.93
N GLY A 105 -15.10 7.58 -0.18
CA GLY A 105 -14.25 8.71 0.21
C GLY A 105 -13.63 9.40 -1.00
N ARG A 106 -13.15 8.63 -1.99
CA ARG A 106 -12.63 9.18 -3.25
C ARG A 106 -13.68 9.87 -4.12
N LEU A 107 -14.94 9.46 -4.00
CA LEU A 107 -16.05 10.13 -4.67
C LEU A 107 -16.46 11.42 -3.93
N HIS A 108 -16.21 11.49 -2.63
CA HIS A 108 -16.49 12.68 -1.82
C HIS A 108 -15.51 13.80 -2.12
N THR A 109 -14.20 13.54 -2.10
CA THR A 109 -13.17 14.52 -2.47
C THR A 109 -12.06 13.86 -3.30
N PRO A 110 -11.61 14.49 -4.41
CA PRO A 110 -10.48 14.00 -5.19
C PRO A 110 -9.13 14.36 -4.55
N PHE A 111 -9.12 15.23 -3.54
CA PHE A 111 -7.90 15.75 -2.92
C PHE A 111 -7.44 14.85 -1.77
N GLY A 112 -6.13 14.83 -1.53
CA GLY A 112 -5.53 14.11 -0.40
C GLY A 112 -5.40 12.59 -0.60
N GLY A 113 -5.52 12.11 -1.83
CA GLY A 113 -5.27 10.72 -2.22
C GLY A 113 -3.92 10.57 -2.94
N ASP A 114 -3.02 9.75 -2.40
CA ASP A 114 -1.72 9.43 -3.01
C ASP A 114 -1.56 7.93 -3.34
N GLY A 115 -0.35 7.51 -3.69
CA GLY A 115 -0.04 6.10 -3.99
C GLY A 115 -0.27 5.15 -2.81
N ALA A 116 -0.09 5.60 -1.57
CA ALA A 116 -0.38 4.80 -0.39
C ALA A 116 -1.89 4.59 -0.23
N ASP A 117 -2.71 5.62 -0.46
CA ASP A 117 -4.17 5.48 -0.42
C ASP A 117 -4.69 4.58 -1.56
N GLN A 118 -4.02 4.61 -2.72
CA GLN A 118 -4.27 3.69 -3.83
C GLN A 118 -3.98 2.24 -3.46
N LEU A 119 -2.78 1.96 -2.98
CA LEU A 119 -2.37 0.62 -2.57
C LEU A 119 -3.23 0.09 -1.41
N GLN A 120 -3.53 0.94 -0.42
CA GLN A 120 -4.37 0.58 0.73
C GLN A 120 -5.77 0.13 0.31
N GLN A 121 -6.35 0.80 -0.69
CA GLN A 121 -7.64 0.39 -1.27
C GLN A 121 -7.53 -0.96 -1.98
N VAL A 122 -6.46 -1.18 -2.76
CA VAL A 122 -6.25 -2.47 -3.43
C VAL A 122 -6.13 -3.60 -2.40
N VAL A 123 -5.38 -3.38 -1.31
CA VAL A 123 -5.27 -4.35 -0.21
C VAL A 123 -6.65 -4.69 0.37
N ASN A 124 -7.47 -3.69 0.66
CA ASN A 124 -8.81 -3.89 1.20
C ASN A 124 -9.72 -4.65 0.21
N VAL A 125 -9.68 -4.31 -1.07
CA VAL A 125 -10.47 -4.97 -2.13
C VAL A 125 -10.06 -6.44 -2.32
N VAL A 126 -8.76 -6.72 -2.41
CA VAL A 126 -8.25 -8.09 -2.57
C VAL A 126 -8.62 -8.95 -1.37
N LEU A 127 -8.45 -8.43 -0.15
CA LEU A 127 -8.77 -9.16 1.09
C LEU A 127 -10.28 -9.34 1.30
N ALA A 128 -11.11 -8.40 0.83
CA ALA A 128 -12.57 -8.55 0.83
C ALA A 128 -13.01 -9.63 -0.16
N SER A 129 -12.48 -9.57 -1.39
CA SER A 129 -12.87 -10.47 -2.49
C SER A 129 -12.51 -11.91 -2.15
N THR A 130 -11.28 -12.15 -1.70
CA THR A 130 -10.81 -13.50 -1.31
C THR A 130 -11.45 -14.02 -0.03
N GLY A 131 -11.99 -13.15 0.82
CA GLY A 131 -12.76 -13.56 2.01
C GLY A 131 -14.04 -14.35 1.69
N THR A 132 -14.57 -14.20 0.47
CA THR A 132 -15.78 -14.91 0.00
C THR A 132 -15.51 -16.37 -0.39
N PHE A 133 -14.24 -16.77 -0.52
CA PHE A 133 -13.89 -18.11 -0.97
C PHE A 133 -14.22 -19.14 0.13
N LYS A 134 -14.66 -20.33 -0.29
CA LYS A 134 -14.95 -21.45 0.63
C LYS A 134 -13.65 -22.13 1.12
N ASP A 135 -12.69 -22.26 0.21
CA ASP A 135 -11.37 -22.81 0.48
C ASP A 135 -10.43 -21.71 1.02
N GLY A 136 -10.03 -21.84 2.28
CA GLY A 136 -9.16 -20.88 2.95
C GLY A 136 -7.72 -20.87 2.43
N GLU A 137 -7.21 -21.99 1.96
CA GLU A 137 -5.85 -22.07 1.42
C GLU A 137 -5.77 -21.41 0.05
N LYS A 138 -6.76 -21.71 -0.83
CA LYS A 138 -6.89 -21.05 -2.13
C LYS A 138 -7.12 -19.55 -1.97
N ALA A 139 -7.96 -19.14 -1.02
CA ALA A 139 -8.17 -17.73 -0.69
C ALA A 139 -6.86 -17.02 -0.34
N ARG A 140 -6.06 -17.64 0.54
CA ARG A 140 -4.75 -17.14 0.98
C ARG A 140 -3.77 -17.05 -0.19
N ASP A 141 -3.59 -18.11 -0.97
CA ASP A 141 -2.64 -18.13 -2.09
C ASP A 141 -2.99 -17.05 -3.13
N VAL A 142 -4.26 -16.93 -3.52
CA VAL A 142 -4.72 -15.89 -4.45
C VAL A 142 -4.49 -14.49 -3.87
N ALA A 143 -4.86 -14.25 -2.60
CA ALA A 143 -4.67 -12.95 -1.96
C ALA A 143 -3.19 -12.55 -1.92
N MET A 144 -2.32 -13.44 -1.46
CA MET A 144 -0.90 -13.14 -1.30
C MET A 144 -0.21 -12.93 -2.66
N ARG A 145 -0.52 -13.75 -3.66
CA ARG A 145 0.03 -13.53 -5.02
C ARG A 145 -0.46 -12.24 -5.64
N ALA A 146 -1.74 -11.90 -5.48
CA ALA A 146 -2.29 -10.65 -6.00
C ALA A 146 -1.64 -9.42 -5.35
N LEU A 147 -1.45 -9.43 -4.03
CA LEU A 147 -0.79 -8.32 -3.32
C LEU A 147 0.71 -8.22 -3.63
N ALA A 148 1.39 -9.35 -3.80
CA ALA A 148 2.79 -9.37 -4.22
C ALA A 148 2.96 -8.79 -5.62
N LEU A 149 2.08 -9.17 -6.55
CA LEU A 149 2.04 -8.64 -7.91
C LEU A 149 1.75 -7.13 -7.90
N GLU A 150 0.70 -6.70 -7.19
CA GLU A 150 0.33 -5.28 -7.09
C GLU A 150 1.47 -4.43 -6.54
N THR A 151 2.14 -4.91 -5.48
CA THR A 151 3.29 -4.20 -4.89
C THR A 151 4.43 -4.07 -5.89
N THR A 152 4.69 -5.13 -6.64
CA THR A 152 5.72 -5.15 -7.68
C THR A 152 5.39 -4.16 -8.79
N ILE A 153 4.15 -4.17 -9.29
CA ILE A 153 3.66 -3.22 -10.29
C ILE A 153 3.76 -1.79 -9.76
N SER A 154 3.39 -1.55 -8.51
CA SER A 154 3.46 -0.22 -7.88
C SER A 154 4.88 0.33 -7.88
N TYR A 155 5.86 -0.48 -7.45
CA TYR A 155 7.27 -0.06 -7.48
C TYR A 155 7.78 0.14 -8.91
N VAL A 156 7.55 -0.82 -9.81
CA VAL A 156 8.05 -0.71 -11.18
C VAL A 156 7.44 0.47 -11.91
N ALA A 157 6.11 0.68 -11.81
CA ALA A 157 5.45 1.82 -12.43
C ALA A 157 6.00 3.14 -11.90
N SER A 158 6.17 3.25 -10.57
CA SER A 158 6.79 4.40 -9.91
C SER A 158 8.21 4.65 -10.43
N GLY A 159 9.03 3.60 -10.55
CA GLY A 159 10.41 3.67 -11.03
C GLY A 159 10.51 4.02 -12.52
N VAL A 160 9.63 3.47 -13.38
CA VAL A 160 9.60 3.75 -14.81
C VAL A 160 9.20 5.20 -15.08
N VAL A 161 8.21 5.73 -14.36
CA VAL A 161 7.83 7.16 -14.47
C VAL A 161 9.02 8.05 -14.11
N LYS A 162 9.82 7.66 -13.12
CA LYS A 162 11.06 8.39 -12.77
C LYS A 162 12.14 8.24 -13.84
N LEU A 163 12.31 7.06 -14.41
CA LEU A 163 13.29 6.83 -15.49
C LEU A 163 13.04 7.69 -16.73
N VAL A 164 11.78 8.02 -17.04
CA VAL A 164 11.45 8.89 -18.19
C VAL A 164 11.36 10.37 -17.84
N SER A 165 11.55 10.73 -16.58
CA SER A 165 11.45 12.12 -16.12
C SER A 165 12.81 12.82 -16.18
N PRO A 166 12.94 13.94 -16.93
CA PRO A 166 14.19 14.71 -17.00
C PRO A 166 14.72 15.17 -15.63
N VAL A 167 13.82 15.44 -14.67
CA VAL A 167 14.18 15.87 -13.31
C VAL A 167 14.79 14.74 -12.49
N TRP A 168 14.35 13.50 -12.71
CA TRP A 168 14.93 12.33 -12.05
C TRP A 168 16.23 11.91 -12.72
N LEU A 169 16.28 11.97 -14.05
CA LEU A 169 17.48 11.67 -14.83
C LEU A 169 18.63 12.65 -14.55
N SER A 170 18.34 13.91 -14.22
CA SER A 170 19.39 14.85 -13.81
C SER A 170 20.03 14.48 -12.45
N GLY A 171 19.36 13.67 -11.63
CA GLY A 171 19.78 13.34 -10.27
C GLY A 171 19.37 14.37 -9.21
N GLU A 172 18.63 15.41 -9.59
CA GLU A 172 18.25 16.52 -8.71
C GLU A 172 16.87 16.35 -8.07
N ALA A 173 16.11 15.30 -8.42
CA ALA A 173 14.73 15.12 -7.95
C ALA A 173 14.62 15.09 -6.41
N PHE A 174 15.48 14.34 -5.72
CA PHE A 174 15.43 14.28 -4.25
C PHE A 174 15.71 15.63 -3.60
N SER A 175 16.72 16.36 -4.09
CA SER A 175 17.04 17.73 -3.66
C SER A 175 15.86 18.67 -3.87
N GLY A 176 15.20 18.57 -5.03
CA GLY A 176 14.02 19.35 -5.36
C GLY A 176 12.85 19.09 -4.41
N VAL A 177 12.57 17.81 -4.10
CA VAL A 177 11.50 17.40 -3.19
C VAL A 177 11.77 17.90 -1.76
N ILE A 178 12.98 17.66 -1.24
CA ILE A 178 13.30 17.97 0.15
C ILE A 178 13.42 19.48 0.42
N ARG A 179 13.51 20.30 -0.64
CA ARG A 179 13.46 21.77 -0.55
C ARG A 179 12.04 22.31 -0.36
N THR A 180 11.01 21.54 -0.69
CA THR A 180 9.62 22.04 -0.69
C THR A 180 9.08 22.30 0.71
N HIS A 181 8.13 23.22 0.84
CA HIS A 181 7.47 23.48 2.13
C HIS A 181 6.58 22.32 2.60
N ASN A 182 5.96 21.59 1.65
CA ASN A 182 4.95 20.57 1.99
C ASN A 182 5.54 19.19 2.27
N TYR A 183 6.69 18.85 1.66
CA TYR A 183 7.30 17.53 1.75
C TYR A 183 8.78 17.57 2.12
N GLY A 184 9.32 18.76 2.41
CA GLY A 184 10.72 18.95 2.73
C GLY A 184 10.99 18.99 4.23
N ASP A 185 12.23 18.64 4.59
CA ASP A 185 12.79 18.84 5.92
C ASP A 185 13.96 19.83 5.81
N PRO A 186 13.94 20.98 6.51
CA PRO A 186 14.99 21.99 6.39
C PRO A 186 16.39 21.48 6.77
N ARG A 187 16.50 20.57 7.72
CA ARG A 187 17.79 20.01 8.17
C ARG A 187 18.34 19.07 7.13
N LEU A 188 17.49 18.20 6.58
CA LEU A 188 17.87 17.28 5.52
C LEU A 188 18.21 18.02 4.23
N PHE A 189 17.47 19.09 3.90
CA PHE A 189 17.80 19.96 2.77
C PHE A 189 19.16 20.63 2.95
N GLN A 190 19.48 21.18 4.12
CA GLN A 190 20.81 21.76 4.39
C GLN A 190 21.93 20.72 4.21
N LEU A 191 21.71 19.48 4.65
CA LEU A 191 22.69 18.40 4.48
C LEU A 191 22.90 18.04 3.01
N VAL A 192 21.81 17.85 2.26
CA VAL A 192 21.86 17.52 0.82
C VAL A 192 22.45 18.68 0.01
N HIS A 193 22.15 19.93 0.39
CA HIS A 193 22.71 21.11 -0.24
C HIS A 193 24.23 21.21 0.00
N LYS A 194 24.69 20.87 1.21
CA LYS A 194 26.13 20.81 1.53
C LYS A 194 26.84 19.65 0.82
N TYR A 195 26.16 18.52 0.62
CA TYR A 195 26.71 17.34 -0.04
C TYR A 195 25.82 16.88 -1.21
N PRO A 196 25.90 17.55 -2.39
CA PRO A 196 25.02 17.26 -3.53
C PRO A 196 25.07 15.81 -4.03
N LEU A 197 26.21 15.15 -3.87
CA LEU A 197 26.37 13.73 -4.21
C LEU A 197 25.39 12.84 -3.45
N LEU A 198 25.05 13.15 -2.19
CA LEU A 198 24.05 12.40 -1.43
C LEU A 198 22.68 12.49 -2.10
N GLY A 199 22.28 13.68 -2.55
CA GLY A 199 21.02 13.87 -3.26
C GLY A 199 20.95 13.08 -4.56
N LYS A 200 22.07 13.05 -5.31
CA LYS A 200 22.18 12.27 -6.54
C LYS A 200 22.12 10.76 -6.29
N LEU A 201 22.82 10.27 -5.27
CA LEU A 201 22.81 8.86 -4.88
C LEU A 201 21.43 8.40 -4.41
N ILE A 202 20.72 9.22 -3.62
CA ILE A 202 19.35 8.91 -3.18
C ILE A 202 18.39 8.91 -4.38
N THR A 203 18.51 9.89 -5.27
CA THR A 203 17.68 9.97 -6.49
C THR A 203 17.83 8.72 -7.35
N TRP A 204 19.06 8.39 -7.75
CA TRP A 204 19.31 7.23 -8.60
C TRP A 204 19.13 5.89 -7.88
N GLY A 205 19.44 5.83 -6.58
CA GLY A 205 19.21 4.66 -5.74
C GLY A 205 17.72 4.33 -5.63
N THR A 206 16.85 5.34 -5.50
CA THR A 206 15.39 5.17 -5.52
C THR A 206 14.93 4.56 -6.84
N VAL A 207 15.40 5.10 -7.98
CA VAL A 207 15.05 4.59 -9.31
C VAL A 207 15.49 3.14 -9.47
N ALA A 208 16.74 2.82 -9.12
CA ALA A 208 17.27 1.47 -9.24
C ALA A 208 16.53 0.48 -8.33
N ALA A 209 16.21 0.86 -7.10
CA ALA A 209 15.48 0.01 -6.16
C ALA A 209 14.04 -0.28 -6.62
N GLU A 210 13.34 0.73 -7.16
CA GLU A 210 11.96 0.60 -7.63
C GLU A 210 11.86 -0.21 -8.93
N VAL A 211 12.70 0.10 -9.92
CA VAL A 211 12.71 -0.62 -11.22
C VAL A 211 13.24 -2.03 -11.06
N GLY A 212 14.26 -2.19 -10.22
CA GLY A 212 14.89 -3.48 -9.94
C GLY A 212 14.08 -4.38 -9.00
N PHE A 213 13.00 -3.88 -8.38
CA PHE A 213 12.22 -4.63 -7.38
C PHE A 213 11.82 -6.06 -7.80
N PRO A 214 11.45 -6.37 -9.07
CA PRO A 214 11.15 -7.74 -9.49
C PRO A 214 12.29 -8.75 -9.23
N LEU A 215 13.55 -8.28 -9.16
CA LEU A 215 14.70 -9.12 -8.85
C LEU A 215 14.62 -9.74 -7.44
N VAL A 216 13.79 -9.20 -6.54
CA VAL A 216 13.55 -9.77 -5.20
C VAL A 216 13.14 -11.25 -5.26
N PHE A 217 12.45 -11.68 -6.33
CA PHE A 217 11.96 -13.05 -6.48
C PHE A 217 12.98 -14.06 -7.02
N VAL A 218 14.13 -13.59 -7.53
CA VAL A 218 15.21 -14.45 -8.04
C VAL A 218 16.45 -14.42 -7.14
N LEU A 219 16.53 -13.47 -6.23
CA LEU A 219 17.63 -13.36 -5.28
C LEU A 219 17.58 -14.47 -4.22
N PRO A 220 18.75 -14.87 -3.68
CA PRO A 220 18.80 -15.70 -2.49
C PRO A 220 18.00 -15.07 -1.34
N LYS A 221 17.31 -15.89 -0.56
CA LYS A 221 16.40 -15.44 0.50
C LYS A 221 16.98 -14.38 1.46
N PRO A 222 18.24 -14.47 1.93
CA PRO A 222 18.81 -13.42 2.77
C PRO A 222 18.89 -12.08 2.04
N ALA A 223 19.28 -12.07 0.77
CA ALA A 223 19.35 -10.87 -0.06
C ALA A 223 17.96 -10.30 -0.39
N ALA A 224 17.00 -11.17 -0.72
CA ALA A 224 15.61 -10.77 -0.95
C ALA A 224 14.98 -10.13 0.30
N ARG A 225 15.23 -10.70 1.48
CA ARG A 225 14.78 -10.14 2.77
C ARG A 225 15.49 -8.83 3.10
N ALA A 226 16.78 -8.71 2.82
CA ALA A 226 17.53 -7.47 3.00
C ALA A 226 17.01 -6.35 2.10
N TRP A 227 16.72 -6.65 0.83
CA TRP A 227 16.08 -5.68 -0.09
C TRP A 227 14.68 -5.30 0.41
N LEU A 228 13.85 -6.26 0.81
CA LEU A 228 12.53 -5.93 1.37
C LEU A 228 12.66 -5.04 2.63
N GLY A 229 13.66 -5.29 3.48
CA GLY A 229 14.01 -4.44 4.61
C GLY A 229 14.46 -3.03 4.21
N SER A 230 15.23 -2.89 3.13
CA SER A 230 15.62 -1.57 2.61
C SER A 230 14.42 -0.81 2.07
N MET A 231 13.45 -1.48 1.44
CA MET A 231 12.19 -0.85 1.01
C MET A 231 11.34 -0.41 2.21
N SER A 232 11.30 -1.19 3.29
CA SER A 232 10.68 -0.76 4.55
C SER A 232 11.35 0.51 5.10
N LEU A 233 12.68 0.54 5.14
CA LEU A 233 13.45 1.70 5.63
C LEU A 233 13.24 2.93 4.74
N PHE A 234 13.17 2.73 3.42
CA PHE A 234 12.87 3.79 2.47
C PHE A 234 11.51 4.44 2.77
N HIS A 235 10.45 3.65 2.98
CA HIS A 235 9.14 4.17 3.34
C HIS A 235 9.10 4.82 4.73
N LEU A 236 9.88 4.31 5.69
CA LEU A 236 10.06 4.97 6.99
C LEU A 236 10.73 6.33 6.83
N GLY A 237 11.74 6.44 5.95
CA GLY A 237 12.36 7.71 5.61
C GLY A 237 11.37 8.68 4.96
N ILE A 238 10.54 8.21 4.03
CA ILE A 238 9.45 9.00 3.43
C ILE A 238 8.48 9.50 4.51
N GLY A 239 8.06 8.64 5.44
CA GLY A 239 7.19 9.03 6.55
C GLY A 239 7.83 10.10 7.43
N GLN A 240 9.06 9.85 7.88
CA GLN A 240 9.78 10.71 8.82
C GLN A 240 10.15 12.08 8.24
N PHE A 241 10.68 12.12 7.02
CA PHE A 241 11.25 13.34 6.44
C PHE A 241 10.31 14.06 5.47
N MET A 242 9.34 13.36 4.89
CA MET A 242 8.38 13.95 3.94
C MET A 242 6.96 14.05 4.50
N GLY A 243 6.72 13.61 5.75
CA GLY A 243 5.40 13.66 6.38
C GLY A 243 4.39 12.67 5.79
N LEU A 244 4.82 11.77 4.91
CA LEU A 244 3.98 10.83 4.18
C LEU A 244 3.81 9.50 4.95
N ASN A 245 3.33 9.60 6.19
CA ASN A 245 3.27 8.48 7.14
C ASN A 245 2.47 7.27 6.64
N ARG A 246 1.48 7.49 5.76
CA ARG A 246 0.62 6.42 5.22
C ARG A 246 1.39 5.40 4.38
N PHE A 247 2.48 5.80 3.74
CA PHE A 247 3.32 4.91 2.93
C PHE A 247 3.88 3.75 3.74
N VAL A 248 4.30 4.00 4.98
CA VAL A 248 4.86 2.99 5.88
C VAL A 248 3.89 1.82 6.07
N LEU A 249 2.62 2.15 6.37
CA LEU A 249 1.61 1.14 6.68
C LEU A 249 1.02 0.52 5.41
N ALA A 250 0.80 1.29 4.35
CA ALA A 250 0.27 0.79 3.09
C ALA A 250 1.22 -0.23 2.44
N PHE A 251 2.49 0.10 2.30
CA PHE A 251 3.49 -0.82 1.74
C PHE A 251 3.88 -1.89 2.75
N GLY A 252 3.98 -1.57 4.05
CA GLY A 252 4.23 -2.56 5.10
C GLY A 252 3.18 -3.68 5.11
N ALA A 253 1.92 -3.37 4.79
CA ALA A 253 0.85 -4.36 4.72
C ALA A 253 1.05 -5.42 3.63
N THR A 254 1.86 -5.16 2.60
CA THR A 254 2.10 -6.09 1.50
C THR A 254 3.36 -6.95 1.68
N HIS A 255 4.21 -6.63 2.66
CA HIS A 255 5.43 -7.39 2.95
C HIS A 255 5.17 -8.88 3.27
N PRO A 256 4.11 -9.25 4.04
CA PRO A 256 3.76 -10.66 4.24
C PRO A 256 3.46 -11.40 2.92
N ALA A 257 2.94 -10.69 1.91
CA ALA A 257 2.63 -11.26 0.61
C ALA A 257 3.89 -11.57 -0.20
N ILE A 258 4.89 -10.67 -0.17
CA ILE A 258 6.19 -10.88 -0.79
C ILE A 258 6.90 -12.08 -0.13
N LEU A 259 6.97 -12.10 1.20
CA LEU A 259 7.59 -13.21 1.94
C LEU A 259 6.89 -14.55 1.66
N TYR A 260 5.56 -14.56 1.57
CA TYR A 260 4.80 -15.75 1.21
C TYR A 260 5.20 -16.30 -0.16
N VAL A 261 5.33 -15.43 -1.18
CA VAL A 261 5.74 -15.88 -2.52
C VAL A 261 7.17 -16.41 -2.53
N LEU A 262 8.09 -15.78 -1.79
CA LEU A 262 9.48 -16.24 -1.66
C LEU A 262 9.57 -17.63 -1.02
N ASP A 263 8.79 -17.88 0.04
CA ASP A 263 8.75 -19.18 0.71
C ASP A 263 8.18 -20.29 -0.21
N GLN A 264 7.17 -19.94 -1.03
CA GLN A 264 6.55 -20.88 -1.97
C GLN A 264 7.47 -21.23 -3.16
N SER A 265 8.29 -20.29 -3.65
CA SER A 265 9.25 -20.57 -4.72
C SER A 265 10.33 -21.56 -4.29
N GLU A 266 10.83 -21.45 -3.06
CA GLU A 266 11.81 -22.39 -2.51
C GLU A 266 11.21 -23.79 -2.34
N GLY A 267 9.98 -23.89 -1.82
CA GLY A 267 9.30 -25.17 -1.69
C GLY A 267 9.20 -25.91 -3.03
N ARG A 268 8.88 -25.18 -4.11
CA ARG A 268 8.87 -25.74 -5.47
C ARG A 268 10.25 -26.12 -5.98
N ALA A 269 11.27 -25.28 -5.75
CA ALA A 269 12.65 -25.57 -6.15
C ALA A 269 13.23 -26.80 -5.41
N ALA A 270 12.94 -26.94 -4.12
CA ALA A 270 13.37 -28.09 -3.32
C ALA A 270 12.67 -29.38 -3.74
N LEU A 271 11.36 -29.33 -4.05
CA LEU A 271 10.62 -30.48 -4.57
C LEU A 271 11.15 -30.92 -5.93
N THR A 272 11.35 -29.99 -6.87
CA THR A 272 11.91 -30.29 -8.20
C THR A 272 13.33 -30.85 -8.11
N GLY A 273 14.18 -30.31 -7.24
CA GLY A 273 15.52 -30.85 -6.98
C GLY A 273 15.50 -32.26 -6.38
N ARG A 274 14.57 -32.56 -5.47
CA ARG A 274 14.37 -33.92 -4.93
C ARG A 274 13.89 -34.90 -5.99
N THR A 275 12.95 -34.51 -6.84
CA THR A 275 12.47 -35.35 -7.95
C THR A 275 13.59 -35.62 -8.96
N ALA A 276 14.39 -34.61 -9.32
CA ALA A 276 15.53 -34.79 -10.21
C ALA A 276 16.57 -35.74 -9.61
N ALA A 277 16.92 -35.57 -8.33
CA ALA A 277 17.86 -36.46 -7.63
C ALA A 277 17.34 -37.91 -7.58
N ALA A 278 16.05 -38.12 -7.35
CA ALA A 278 15.42 -39.45 -7.32
C ALA A 278 15.39 -40.12 -8.71
N VAL A 279 15.22 -39.35 -9.78
CA VAL A 279 15.30 -39.88 -11.16
C VAL A 279 16.74 -40.27 -11.50
N THR A 280 17.74 -39.51 -11.06
CA THR A 280 19.15 -39.83 -11.31
C THR A 280 19.70 -40.98 -10.45
N SER A 281 19.07 -41.28 -9.31
CA SER A 281 19.47 -42.40 -8.43
C SER A 281 18.68 -43.68 -8.65
N ALA A 282 17.67 -43.67 -9.54
CA ALA A 282 16.97 -44.88 -9.94
C ALA A 282 17.94 -45.78 -10.75
N PRO A 283 18.17 -47.04 -10.35
CA PRO A 283 19.01 -47.95 -11.13
C PRO A 283 18.38 -48.11 -12.51
N ALA A 284 19.21 -48.04 -13.56
CA ALA A 284 18.77 -48.34 -14.91
C ALA A 284 18.15 -49.74 -14.91
N ALA A 285 16.84 -49.82 -15.11
CA ALA A 285 16.17 -51.10 -15.33
C ALA A 285 16.78 -51.70 -16.62
N ALA A 286 17.34 -52.89 -16.45
CA ALA A 286 18.17 -53.62 -17.41
C ALA A 286 17.54 -53.81 -18.79
#